data_AF-A0A7C1PE00-F1
#
_entry.id   AF-A0A7C1PE00-F1
#
_cell.length_a   1.000
_cell.length_b   1.000
_cell.length_c   1.000
_cell.angle_alpha   90.00
_cell.angle_beta   90.00
_cell.angle_gamma   90.00
#
_symmetry.space_group_name_H-M   'P 1'
#
loop_
_entity.id
_entity.type
_entity.pdbx_description
1 polymer ?
#
loop_
_entity_poly.entity_id
_entity_poly.type
_entity_poly.pdbx_seq_one_letter_code
_entity_poly.pdbx_strand_id
1 'polypeptide(L)' 'MLPARRFLPSLSLLTAFEAAARTGSITAAARELDLTQSAVSRQIKALES' A
#
# COMPACT_ATOMS: atom_id res chain seq x y z
N MET A 1 -14.78 23.15 -15.94
CA MET A 1 -14.69 22.36 -14.69
C MET A 1 -13.35 21.67 -14.69
N LEU A 2 -12.45 21.99 -13.76
CA LEU A 2 -11.16 21.31 -13.67
C LEU A 2 -11.41 19.86 -13.21
N PRO A 3 -10.78 18.83 -13.81
CA PRO A 3 -10.97 17.46 -13.39
C PRO A 3 -10.67 17.34 -11.90
N ALA A 4 -11.50 16.58 -11.18
CA ALA A 4 -11.28 16.24 -9.78
C ALA A 4 -9.80 15.89 -9.58
N ARG A 5 -9.16 16.48 -8.55
CA ARG A 5 -7.74 16.29 -8.22
C ARG A 5 -7.28 14.89 -8.62
N ARG A 6 -6.38 14.81 -9.60
CA ARG A 6 -5.79 13.56 -10.08
C ARG A 6 -5.42 12.72 -8.86
N PHE A 7 -6.02 11.53 -8.73
CA PHE A 7 -5.71 10.64 -7.62
C PHE A 7 -4.21 10.35 -7.68
N LEU A 8 -3.48 10.90 -6.70
CA LEU A 8 -2.07 10.63 -6.51
C LEU A 8 -1.99 9.78 -5.25
N PRO A 9 -1.75 8.45 -5.38
CA PRO A 9 -1.64 7.59 -4.22
C PRO A 9 -0.49 8.06 -3.35
N SER A 10 -0.63 7.94 -2.03
CA SER A 10 0.47 8.27 -1.12
C SER A 10 1.60 7.27 -1.28
N LEU A 11 2.83 7.69 -0.97
CA LEU A 11 4.00 6.81 -1.03
C LEU A 11 3.80 5.55 -0.17
N SER A 12 3.14 5.67 0.99
CA SER A 12 2.85 4.52 1.85
C SER A 12 2.03 3.44 1.15
N LEU A 13 1.08 3.80 0.28
CA LEU A 13 0.31 2.82 -0.50
C LEU A 13 1.20 2.08 -1.50
N LEU A 14 2.06 2.83 -2.20
CA LEU A 14 2.99 2.27 -3.18
C LEU A 14 4.05 1.39 -2.52
N THR A 15 4.58 1.80 -1.37
CA THR A 15 5.58 1.05 -0.60
C THR A 15 5.00 -0.25 -0.06
N ALA A 16 3.77 -0.24 0.48
CA ALA A 16 3.11 -1.46 0.93
C ALA A 16 2.86 -2.45 -0.20
N PHE A 17 2.45 -1.95 -1.37
CA PHE A 17 2.24 -2.76 -2.56
C PHE A 17 3.54 -3.35 -3.09
N GLU A 18 4.59 -2.54 -3.24
CA GLU A 18 5.93 -3.01 -3.67
C GLU A 18 6.47 -4.08 -2.73
N ALA A 19 6.44 -3.85 -1.41
CA ALA A 19 6.97 -4.79 -0.44
C ALA A 19 6.19 -6.11 -0.44
N ALA A 20 4.86 -6.05 -0.57
CA ALA A 20 4.04 -7.25 -0.69
C ALA A 20 4.32 -8.01 -2.00
N ALA A 21 4.51 -7.31 -3.12
CA ALA A 21 4.83 -7.92 -4.41
C ALA A 21 6.22 -8.57 -4.40
N ARG A 22 7.23 -7.91 -3.81
CA ARG A 22 8.61 -8.42 -3.72
C ARG A 22 8.74 -9.61 -2.78
N THR A 23 8.05 -9.58 -1.64
CA THR A 23 8.12 -10.66 -0.63
C THR A 23 7.14 -11.80 -0.90
N GLY A 24 6.11 -11.57 -1.71
CA GLY A 24 5.01 -12.52 -1.93
C GLY A 24 4.15 -12.78 -0.68
N SER A 25 4.30 -11.98 0.39
CA SER A 25 3.63 -12.19 1.67
C SER A 25 3.33 -10.89 2.41
N ILE A 26 2.05 -10.68 2.73
CA ILE A 26 1.60 -9.51 3.52
C ILE A 26 2.26 -9.50 4.91
N THR A 27 2.45 -10.66 5.51
CA THR A 27 3.09 -10.78 6.84
C THR A 27 4.58 -10.43 6.78
N ALA A 28 5.28 -10.82 5.71
CA ALA A 28 6.68 -10.47 5.53
C ALA A 28 6.85 -8.97 5.24
N ALA A 29 6.02 -8.40 4.35
CA ALA A 29 5.99 -6.97 4.07
C ALA A 29 5.69 -6.13 5.33
N ALA A 30 4.76 -6.57 6.17
CA ALA A 30 4.46 -5.89 7.43
C ALA A 30 5.65 -5.85 8.39
N ARG A 31 6.40 -6.95 8.50
CA ARG A 31 7.64 -6.99 9.31
C ARG A 31 8.73 -6.08 8.74
N GLU A 32 8.86 -6.04 7.41
CA GLU A 32 9.86 -5.20 6.75
C GLU A 32 9.57 -3.71 6.91
N LEU A 33 8.30 -3.32 6.88
CA LEU A 33 7.87 -1.92 6.99
C LEU A 33 7.62 -1.45 8.43
N ASP A 34 7.87 -2.30 9.43
CA ASP A 34 7.51 -2.06 10.84
C ASP A 34 6.02 -1.67 11.02
N LEU A 35 5.15 -2.42 10.34
CA LEU A 35 3.70 -2.23 10.36
C LEU A 35 3.00 -3.49 10.83
N THR A 36 1.72 -3.34 11.20
CA THR A 36 0.85 -4.48 11.40
C THR A 36 0.40 -5.06 10.05
N GLN A 37 0.13 -6.36 10.01
CA GLN A 37 -0.41 -7.05 8.82
C GLN A 37 -1.70 -6.39 8.33
N SER A 38 -2.54 -5.90 9.25
CA SER A 38 -3.78 -5.20 8.94
C SER A 38 -3.55 -3.79 8.35
N ALA A 39 -2.49 -3.09 8.73
CA ALA A 39 -2.13 -1.80 8.13
C ALA A 39 -1.70 -1.97 6.67
N VAL A 40 -0.83 -2.95 6.38
CA VAL A 40 -0.40 -3.25 5.00
C VAL A 40 -1.58 -3.68 4.13
N SER A 41 -2.45 -4.55 4.64
CA SER A 41 -3.66 -4.98 3.91
C SER A 41 -4.60 -3.81 3.58
N ARG A 42 -4.80 -2.88 4.53
CA ARG A 42 -5.61 -1.67 4.28
C ARG A 42 -4.98 -0.74 3.24
N GLN A 43 -3.65 -0.57 3.27
CA GLN A 43 -2.94 0.27 2.31
C GLN A 43 -3.03 -0.30 0.89
N ILE A 44 -2.87 -1.61 0.71
CA ILE A 44 -3.05 -2.24 -0.60
C ILE A 44 -4.49 -2.09 -1.10
N LYS A 45 -5.48 -2.36 -0.23
CA LYS A 45 -6.90 -2.19 -0.59
C LYS A 45 -7.24 -0.75 -1.00
N ALA A 46 -6.65 0.24 -0.34
CA ALA A 46 -6.85 1.66 -0.67
C ALA A 46 -6.11 2.09 -1.95
N LEU A 47 -5.12 1.32 -2.41
CA LEU A 47 -4.46 1.53 -3.70
C LEU A 47 -5.28 0.96 -4.86
N GLU A 48 -5.98 -0.15 -4.63
CA GLU A 48 -6.80 -0.86 -5.62
C GLU A 48 -8.15 -0.16 -5.90
N SER A 49 -8.63 0.69 -4.99
CA SER A 49 -9.91 1.41 -5.05
C SER A 49 -9.80 2.76 -5.73
#